data_AF-A0A978TBM9-F1
#
_entry.id   AF-A0A978TBM9-F1
#
_cell.length_a   1.000
_cell.length_b   1.000
_cell.length_c   1.000
_cell.angle_alpha   90.00
_cell.angle_beta   90.00
_cell.angle_gamma   90.00
#
_symmetry.space_group_name_H-M   'P 1'
#
loop_
_entity.id
_entity.type
_entity.pdbx_description
1 polymer ?
#
loop_
_entity_poly.entity_id
_entity_poly.type
_entity_poly.pdbx_seq_one_letter_code
_entity_poly.pdbx_strand_id
1 'polypeptide(L)'
;MSASGCPPPDLQQGIALFNQGRYYECHDCLEALWMEAEVVEKAFYQGILQIAVGFYHLGNHNWQGGTILLGEGVNRLRPFEPYYQGIAVDRLVDCGWAWLRALQQAGTQGVSTIAQALNSDPGAIPVDQRIAPAAILCHVDGQTLTLPAPFIFALARE
;
A
#
# COMPACT_ATOMS: atom_id res chain seq x y z
N MET A 1 2.54 0.35 26.02
CA MET A 1 2.58 1.41 25.01
C MET A 1 1.13 1.66 24.61
N SER A 2 0.57 2.82 24.97
CA SER A 2 -0.85 3.10 24.77
C SER A 2 -1.21 3.04 23.30
N ALA A 3 -2.12 2.15 22.95
CA ALA A 3 -2.84 2.18 21.69
C ALA A 3 -3.71 3.44 21.65
N SER A 4 -3.14 4.55 21.19
CA SER A 4 -3.95 5.65 20.68
C SER A 4 -4.69 5.10 19.46
N GLY A 5 -6.02 5.00 19.56
CA GLY A 5 -6.88 4.41 18.55
C GLY A 5 -7.00 5.20 17.24
N CYS A 6 -6.14 6.19 17.00
CA CYS A 6 -6.14 7.00 15.78
C CYS A 6 -4.69 7.30 15.37
N PRO A 7 -4.33 7.22 14.08
CA PRO A 7 -3.00 7.58 13.59
C PRO A 7 -2.62 9.04 13.91
N PRO A 8 -1.33 9.38 14.06
CA PRO A 8 -0.90 10.78 14.14
C PRO A 8 -1.34 11.59 12.90
N PRO A 9 -1.56 12.93 13.02
CA PRO A 9 -2.08 13.75 11.92
C PRO A 9 -1.31 13.63 10.61
N ASP A 10 0.02 13.67 10.66
CA ASP A 10 0.85 13.56 9.46
C ASP A 10 0.77 12.17 8.81
N LEU A 11 0.59 11.11 9.64
CA LEU A 11 0.34 9.77 9.14
C LEU A 11 -1.06 9.67 8.51
N GLN A 12 -2.08 10.33 9.07
CA GLN A 12 -3.41 10.40 8.46
C GLN A 12 -3.37 11.04 7.06
N GLN A 13 -2.56 12.09 6.89
CA GLN A 13 -2.39 12.73 5.59
C GLN A 13 -1.75 11.78 4.57
N GLY A 14 -0.69 11.04 4.95
CA GLY A 14 -0.08 10.02 4.09
C GLY A 14 -1.06 8.90 3.73
N ILE A 15 -1.85 8.41 4.70
CA ILE A 15 -2.91 7.42 4.48
C ILE A 15 -3.94 7.93 3.46
N ALA A 16 -4.39 9.17 3.60
CA ALA A 16 -5.37 9.76 2.69
C ALA A 16 -4.83 9.84 1.26
N LEU A 17 -3.55 10.21 1.08
CA LEU A 17 -2.88 10.23 -0.22
C LEU A 17 -2.74 8.82 -0.81
N PHE A 18 -2.33 7.84 0.01
CA PHE A 18 -2.24 6.43 -0.41
C PHE A 18 -3.59 5.92 -0.92
N ASN A 19 -4.65 6.14 -0.13
CA ASN A 19 -6.01 5.69 -0.43
C ASN A 19 -6.65 6.40 -1.64
N GLN A 20 -6.04 7.49 -2.12
CA GLN A 20 -6.40 8.20 -3.35
C GLN A 20 -5.55 7.77 -4.57
N GLY A 21 -4.70 6.76 -4.42
CA GLY A 21 -3.75 6.35 -5.47
C GLY A 21 -2.61 7.36 -5.71
N ARG A 22 -2.47 8.39 -4.87
CA ARG A 22 -1.43 9.43 -4.96
C ARG A 22 -0.15 8.94 -4.28
N TYR A 23 0.38 7.82 -4.76
CA TYR A 23 1.43 7.08 -4.06
C TYR A 23 2.75 7.84 -3.92
N TYR A 24 3.16 8.61 -4.93
CA TYR A 24 4.38 9.41 -4.85
C TYR A 24 4.23 10.55 -3.82
N GLU A 25 3.06 11.17 -3.77
CA GLU A 25 2.80 12.23 -2.79
C GLU A 25 2.66 11.68 -1.37
N CYS A 26 2.11 10.46 -1.23
CA CYS A 26 2.18 9.71 0.02
C CYS A 26 3.62 9.46 0.45
N HIS A 27 4.50 9.06 -0.48
CA HIS A 27 5.92 8.90 -0.21
C HIS A 27 6.53 10.19 0.34
N ASP A 28 6.38 11.31 -0.37
CA ASP A 28 6.96 12.59 0.04
C ASP A 28 6.40 13.07 1.39
N CYS A 29 5.09 12.87 1.63
CA CYS A 29 4.43 13.21 2.89
C CYS A 29 5.02 12.45 4.08
N LEU A 30 5.30 11.15 3.91
CA LEU A 30 5.77 10.28 5.00
C LEU A 30 7.30 10.30 5.15
N GLU A 31 8.05 10.81 4.17
CA GLU A 31 9.52 10.92 4.24
C GLU A 31 9.95 11.81 5.42
N ALA A 32 9.26 12.94 5.64
CA ALA A 32 9.53 13.82 6.77
C ALA A 32 9.37 13.10 8.12
N LEU A 33 8.31 12.29 8.28
CA LEU A 33 8.11 11.47 9.48
C LEU A 33 9.19 10.41 9.65
N TRP A 34 9.60 9.77 8.56
CA TRP A 34 10.65 8.76 8.56
C TRP A 34 12.02 9.33 8.94
N MET A 35 12.32 10.55 8.51
CA MET A 35 13.59 11.22 8.81
C MET A 35 13.75 11.50 10.30
N GLU A 36 12.68 11.95 10.96
CA GLU A 36 12.65 12.32 12.37
C GLU A 36 12.29 11.16 13.32
N ALA A 37 11.98 9.98 12.76
CA ALA A 37 11.53 8.83 13.54
C ALA A 37 12.67 8.12 14.29
N GLU A 38 12.34 7.65 15.49
CA GLU A 38 13.13 6.69 16.26
C GLU A 38 13.23 5.34 15.54
N VAL A 39 14.18 4.50 15.94
CA VAL A 39 14.58 3.28 15.18
C VAL A 39 13.39 2.36 14.81
N VAL A 40 12.43 2.18 15.71
CA VAL A 40 11.26 1.30 15.49
C VAL A 40 10.28 1.95 14.52
N GLU A 41 9.88 3.20 14.77
CA GLU A 41 8.99 3.97 13.90
C GLU A 41 9.61 4.18 12.52
N LYS A 42 10.93 4.31 12.44
CA LYS A 42 11.67 4.45 11.18
C LYS A 42 11.48 3.23 10.30
N ALA A 43 11.58 2.03 10.88
CA ALA A 43 11.30 0.81 10.13
C ALA A 43 9.84 0.76 9.65
N PHE A 44 8.89 1.15 10.51
CA PHE A 44 7.47 1.20 10.15
C PHE A 44 7.20 2.15 8.98
N TYR A 45 7.59 3.42 9.07
CA TYR A 45 7.37 4.40 8.01
C TYR A 45 8.08 4.01 6.72
N GLN A 46 9.30 3.49 6.80
CA GLN A 46 10.02 3.02 5.62
C GLN A 46 9.29 1.87 4.91
N GLY A 47 8.59 1.01 5.66
CA GLY A 47 7.76 -0.04 5.08
C GLY A 47 6.60 0.53 4.25
N ILE A 48 5.88 1.53 4.79
CA ILE A 48 4.79 2.22 4.08
C ILE A 48 5.32 2.97 2.85
N LEU A 49 6.43 3.71 3.01
CA LEU A 49 7.10 4.44 1.91
C LEU A 49 7.44 3.52 0.74
N GLN A 50 8.00 2.35 1.03
CA GLN A 50 8.36 1.38 0.00
C GLN A 50 7.14 0.76 -0.69
N ILE A 51 6.07 0.46 0.06
CA ILE A 51 4.84 -0.02 -0.56
C ILE A 51 4.24 1.05 -1.47
N ALA A 52 4.18 2.31 -1.02
CA ALA A 52 3.69 3.42 -1.82
C ALA A 52 4.51 3.59 -3.10
N VAL A 53 5.84 3.73 -3.00
CA VAL A 53 6.67 3.91 -4.20
C VAL A 53 6.71 2.65 -5.07
N GLY A 54 6.51 1.45 -4.50
CA GLY A 54 6.31 0.21 -5.24
C GLY A 54 5.05 0.26 -6.14
N PHE A 55 3.92 0.74 -5.61
CA PHE A 55 2.72 0.98 -6.40
C PHE A 55 2.91 2.09 -7.44
N TYR A 56 3.64 3.16 -7.11
CA TYR A 56 4.00 4.19 -8.09
C TYR A 56 4.83 3.61 -9.26
N HIS A 57 5.84 2.79 -8.99
CA HIS A 57 6.61 2.12 -10.03
C HIS A 57 5.75 1.20 -10.89
N LEU A 58 4.87 0.42 -10.26
CA LEU A 58 3.94 -0.43 -10.97
C LEU A 58 3.04 0.37 -11.91
N GLY A 59 2.41 1.44 -11.43
CA GLY A 59 1.54 2.30 -12.25
C GLY A 59 2.25 2.89 -13.48
N ASN A 60 3.58 2.99 -13.43
CA ASN A 60 4.47 3.45 -14.52
C ASN A 60 5.09 2.30 -15.35
N HIS A 61 4.52 1.09 -15.29
CA HIS A 61 5.01 -0.10 -16.00
C HIS A 61 6.41 -0.58 -15.58
N ASN A 62 6.92 -0.12 -14.43
CA ASN A 62 8.22 -0.53 -13.92
C ASN A 62 8.08 -1.80 -13.06
N TRP A 63 8.15 -2.96 -13.73
CA TRP A 63 8.06 -4.28 -13.10
C TRP A 63 9.11 -4.50 -12.00
N GLN A 64 10.36 -4.15 -12.28
CA GLN A 64 11.48 -4.39 -11.37
C GLN A 64 11.33 -3.56 -10.10
N GLY A 65 11.05 -2.25 -10.25
CA GLY A 65 10.84 -1.33 -9.14
C GLY A 65 9.65 -1.75 -8.29
N GLY A 66 8.50 -2.06 -8.92
CA GLY A 66 7.31 -2.52 -8.21
C GLY A 66 7.56 -3.82 -7.43
N THR A 67 8.21 -4.80 -8.05
CA THR A 67 8.50 -6.10 -7.41
C THR A 67 9.44 -5.96 -6.22
N ILE A 68 10.54 -5.22 -6.35
CA ILE A 68 11.53 -5.05 -5.28
C ILE A 68 10.90 -4.31 -4.10
N LEU A 69 10.29 -3.15 -4.35
CA LEU A 69 9.83 -2.27 -3.30
C LEU A 69 8.59 -2.80 -2.57
N LEU A 70 7.67 -3.47 -3.26
CA LEU A 70 6.57 -4.19 -2.59
C LEU A 70 7.12 -5.30 -1.70
N GLY A 71 8.10 -6.07 -2.17
CA GLY A 71 8.72 -7.15 -1.39
C GLY A 71 9.44 -6.65 -0.14
N GLU A 72 10.25 -5.60 -0.27
CA GLU A 72 10.95 -5.00 0.87
C GLU A 72 9.98 -4.37 1.86
N GLY A 73 9.02 -3.59 1.36
CA GLY A 73 8.06 -2.85 2.19
C GLY A 73 7.19 -3.79 3.00
N VAL A 74 6.66 -4.84 2.36
CA VAL A 74 5.87 -5.88 3.03
C VAL A 74 6.69 -6.59 4.10
N ASN A 75 7.90 -7.04 3.78
CA ASN A 75 8.75 -7.73 4.76
C ASN A 75 9.09 -6.84 5.96
N ARG A 76 9.28 -5.54 5.73
CA ARG A 76 9.55 -4.58 6.80
C ARG A 76 8.34 -4.32 7.70
N LEU A 77 7.11 -4.44 7.18
CA LEU A 77 5.89 -4.22 7.95
C LEU A 77 5.44 -5.42 8.79
N ARG A 78 5.88 -6.65 8.49
CA ARG A 78 5.50 -7.86 9.22
C ARG A 78 5.64 -7.78 10.76
N PRO A 79 6.70 -7.18 11.34
CA PRO A 79 6.83 -7.07 12.80
C PRO A 79 5.77 -6.16 13.47
N PHE A 80 5.03 -5.38 12.69
CA PHE A 80 4.03 -4.42 13.17
C PHE A 80 2.58 -4.95 13.03
N GLU A 81 2.41 -6.19 12.56
CA GLU A 81 1.11 -6.85 12.48
C GLU A 81 0.55 -7.20 13.88
N PRO A 82 -0.78 -7.24 14.06
CA PRO A 82 -1.80 -6.84 13.08
C PRO A 82 -2.08 -5.32 13.09
N TYR A 83 -1.74 -4.61 14.16
CA TYR A 83 -2.03 -3.17 14.29
C TYR A 83 -0.85 -2.40 14.87
N TYR A 84 -0.54 -1.25 14.26
CA TYR A 84 0.45 -0.31 14.77
C TYR A 84 0.10 1.13 14.34
N GLN A 85 0.33 2.10 15.23
CA GLN A 85 0.05 3.53 14.97
C GLN A 85 -1.39 3.79 14.46
N GLY A 86 -2.38 3.01 14.92
CA GLY A 86 -3.77 3.15 14.51
C GLY A 86 -4.09 2.62 13.11
N ILE A 87 -3.22 1.82 12.49
CA ILE A 87 -3.41 1.21 11.16
C ILE A 87 -3.56 -0.32 11.29
N ALA A 88 -4.43 -0.93 10.48
CA ALA A 88 -4.45 -2.40 10.27
C ALA A 88 -3.31 -2.81 9.31
N VAL A 89 -2.16 -3.15 9.88
CA VAL A 89 -0.92 -3.44 9.15
C VAL A 89 -1.00 -4.77 8.41
N ASP A 90 -1.65 -5.77 9.01
CA ASP A 90 -1.91 -7.07 8.40
C ASP A 90 -2.58 -6.95 7.03
N ARG A 91 -3.60 -6.08 6.92
CA ARG A 91 -4.32 -5.84 5.67
C ARG A 91 -3.43 -5.20 4.59
N LEU A 92 -2.55 -4.28 4.98
CA LEU A 92 -1.60 -3.67 4.05
C LEU A 92 -0.55 -4.69 3.57
N VAL A 93 -0.09 -5.55 4.48
CA VAL A 93 0.85 -6.65 4.20
C VAL A 93 0.22 -7.67 3.24
N ASP A 94 -1.00 -8.11 3.50
CA ASP A 94 -1.75 -9.03 2.63
C ASP A 94 -1.99 -8.44 1.24
N CYS A 95 -2.35 -7.14 1.19
CA CYS A 95 -2.50 -6.41 -0.06
C CYS A 95 -1.18 -6.39 -0.86
N GLY A 96 -0.08 -5.98 -0.23
CA GLY A 96 1.23 -5.95 -0.88
C GLY A 96 1.66 -7.33 -1.39
N TRP A 97 1.43 -8.40 -0.63
CA TRP A 97 1.70 -9.77 -1.07
C TRP A 97 0.85 -10.22 -2.25
N ALA A 98 -0.44 -9.85 -2.31
CA ALA A 98 -1.30 -10.17 -3.44
C ALA A 98 -0.78 -9.55 -4.74
N TRP A 99 -0.44 -8.26 -4.69
CA TRP A 99 0.12 -7.54 -5.84
C TRP A 99 1.51 -8.03 -6.23
N LEU A 100 2.39 -8.30 -5.27
CA LEU A 100 3.72 -8.84 -5.53
C LEU A 100 3.65 -10.21 -6.22
N ARG A 101 2.76 -11.10 -5.77
CA ARG A 101 2.55 -12.41 -6.41
C ARG A 101 2.05 -12.25 -7.84
N ALA A 102 1.10 -11.35 -8.07
CA ALA A 102 0.60 -11.07 -9.42
C ALA A 102 1.71 -10.56 -10.35
N LEU A 103 2.58 -9.66 -9.87
CA LEU A 103 3.74 -9.18 -10.62
C LEU A 103 4.77 -10.27 -10.93
N GLN A 104 5.06 -11.13 -9.95
CA GLN A 104 6.01 -12.22 -10.12
C GLN A 104 5.51 -13.27 -11.11
N GLN A 105 4.20 -13.56 -11.08
CA GLN A 105 3.55 -14.49 -12.01
C GLN A 105 3.46 -13.93 -13.43
N ALA A 106 3.05 -12.66 -13.58
CA ALA A 106 2.92 -11.98 -14.86
C ALA A 106 4.28 -11.69 -15.54
N GLY A 107 5.34 -11.55 -14.73
CA GLY A 107 6.67 -11.19 -15.20
C GLY A 107 6.71 -9.83 -15.90
N THR A 108 7.80 -9.57 -16.61
CA THR A 108 7.99 -8.31 -17.37
C THR A 108 6.99 -8.14 -18.51
N GLN A 109 6.46 -9.22 -19.07
CA GLN A 109 5.54 -9.18 -20.20
C GLN A 109 4.13 -8.78 -19.79
N GLY A 110 3.67 -9.19 -18.59
CA GLY A 110 2.32 -8.86 -18.11
C GLY A 110 2.23 -7.57 -17.28
N VAL A 111 3.33 -6.85 -17.05
CA VAL A 111 3.34 -5.65 -16.19
C VAL A 111 2.38 -4.56 -16.68
N SER A 112 2.25 -4.36 -17.99
CA SER A 112 1.34 -3.37 -18.56
C SER A 112 -0.11 -3.65 -18.19
N THR A 113 -0.50 -4.92 -18.18
CA THR A 113 -1.84 -5.36 -17.81
C THR A 113 -2.11 -5.20 -16.32
N ILE A 114 -1.14 -5.54 -15.48
CA ILE A 114 -1.24 -5.35 -14.02
C ILE A 114 -1.32 -3.85 -13.69
N ALA A 115 -0.49 -3.02 -14.32
CA ALA A 115 -0.50 -1.56 -14.15
C ALA A 115 -1.82 -0.94 -14.62
N GLN A 116 -2.34 -1.39 -15.76
CA GLN A 116 -3.64 -0.95 -16.23
C GLN A 116 -4.73 -1.26 -15.20
N ALA A 117 -4.73 -2.46 -14.62
CA ALA A 117 -5.68 -2.82 -13.57
C ALA A 117 -5.54 -1.92 -12.33
N LEU A 118 -4.31 -1.64 -11.89
CA LEU A 118 -4.04 -0.68 -10.79
C LEU A 118 -4.61 0.72 -11.09
N ASN A 119 -4.44 1.20 -12.33
CA ASN A 119 -4.85 2.54 -12.75
C ASN A 119 -6.34 2.64 -13.12
N SER A 120 -7.04 1.52 -13.31
CA SER A 120 -8.43 1.48 -13.77
C SER A 120 -9.45 1.87 -12.68
N ASP A 121 -9.03 1.87 -11.41
CA ASP A 121 -9.83 2.34 -10.28
C ASP A 121 -8.97 3.19 -9.32
N PRO A 122 -8.80 4.49 -9.58
CA PRO A 122 -7.98 5.36 -8.75
C PRO A 122 -8.65 5.77 -7.42
N GLY A 123 -9.85 5.27 -7.09
CA GLY A 123 -10.48 5.59 -5.82
C GLY A 123 -11.95 5.94 -5.92
N ALA A 124 -12.79 4.93 -6.14
CA ALA A 124 -14.03 4.91 -5.39
C ALA A 124 -13.68 4.74 -3.90
N ILE A 125 -13.20 5.81 -3.24
CA ILE A 125 -13.08 5.84 -1.77
C ILE A 125 -14.49 5.55 -1.26
N PRO A 126 -14.71 4.42 -0.56
CA PRO A 126 -16.01 4.17 0.02
C PRO A 126 -16.32 5.33 0.97
N VAL A 127 -17.55 5.87 0.92
CA VAL A 127 -17.99 6.94 1.85
C VAL A 127 -17.73 6.53 3.30
N ASP A 128 -17.71 5.22 3.56
CA ASP A 128 -17.27 4.61 4.80
C ASP A 128 -15.87 3.97 4.66
N GLN A 129 -14.84 4.63 5.20
CA GLN A 129 -13.45 4.13 5.21
C GLN A 129 -13.26 2.84 6.03
N ARG A 130 -14.30 2.34 6.70
CA ARG A 130 -14.29 1.02 7.37
C ARG A 130 -14.58 -0.11 6.39
N ILE A 131 -15.14 0.19 5.22
CA ILE A 131 -15.46 -0.78 4.16
C ILE A 131 -14.27 -0.82 3.20
N ALA A 132 -13.79 -2.02 2.88
CA ALA A 132 -12.75 -2.19 1.88
C ALA A 132 -13.25 -1.73 0.50
N PRO A 133 -12.44 -1.01 -0.30
CA PRO A 133 -12.75 -0.81 -1.70
C PRO A 133 -12.96 -2.15 -2.42
N ALA A 134 -13.72 -2.13 -3.51
CA ALA A 134 -13.97 -3.31 -4.30
C ALA A 134 -12.65 -3.91 -4.81
N ALA A 135 -12.60 -5.24 -4.92
CA ALA A 135 -11.45 -5.89 -5.50
C ALA A 135 -11.30 -5.52 -6.98
N ILE A 136 -10.06 -5.33 -7.41
CA ILE A 136 -9.68 -5.01 -8.78
C ILE A 136 -9.58 -6.31 -9.56
N LEU A 137 -10.28 -6.38 -10.70
CA LEU A 137 -10.19 -7.50 -11.63
C LEU A 137 -9.08 -7.24 -12.64
N CYS A 138 -8.12 -8.16 -12.72
CA CYS A 138 -7.02 -8.09 -13.67
C CYS A 138 -7.00 -9.34 -14.54
N HIS A 139 -6.90 -9.19 -15.86
CA HIS A 139 -6.93 -10.31 -16.80
C HIS A 139 -5.54 -10.48 -17.43
N VAL A 140 -4.75 -11.46 -16.97
CA VAL A 140 -3.38 -11.71 -17.45
C VAL A 140 -3.29 -13.14 -17.97
N ASP A 141 -2.75 -13.32 -19.19
CA ASP A 141 -2.50 -14.63 -19.80
C ASP A 141 -3.70 -15.59 -19.78
N GLY A 142 -4.91 -15.06 -20.00
CA GLY A 142 -6.16 -15.83 -20.00
C GLY A 142 -6.67 -16.20 -18.60
N GLN A 143 -6.02 -15.74 -17.53
CA GLN A 143 -6.47 -15.88 -16.15
C GLN A 143 -7.08 -14.57 -15.64
N THR A 144 -8.12 -14.68 -14.82
CA THR A 144 -8.69 -13.54 -14.09
C THR A 144 -8.18 -13.57 -12.66
N LEU A 145 -7.41 -12.56 -12.27
CA LEU A 145 -6.94 -12.32 -10.92
C LEU A 145 -7.89 -11.34 -10.22
N THR A 146 -8.19 -11.61 -8.95
CA THR A 146 -8.91 -10.69 -8.06
C THR A 146 -7.91 -10.12 -7.08
N LEU A 147 -7.59 -8.84 -7.22
CA LEU A 147 -6.58 -8.16 -6.41
C LEU A 147 -7.27 -7.23 -5.40
N PRO A 148 -6.82 -7.19 -4.13
CA PRO A 148 -7.32 -6.17 -3.20
C PRO A 148 -6.91 -4.78 -3.71
N ALA A 149 -7.84 -3.83 -3.70
CA ALA A 149 -7.49 -2.45 -3.99
C ALA A 149 -6.50 -1.94 -2.92
N PRO A 150 -5.40 -1.27 -3.30
CA PRO A 150 -4.43 -0.73 -2.34
C PRO A 150 -5.11 0.28 -1.41
N PHE A 151 -5.24 -0.10 -0.15
CA PHE A 151 -5.93 0.71 0.84
C PHE A 151 -5.37 0.46 2.24
N ILE A 152 -5.13 1.55 2.97
CA ILE A 152 -4.71 1.53 4.36
C ILE A 152 -5.93 1.79 5.25
N PHE A 153 -6.29 0.80 6.07
CA PHE A 153 -7.36 0.92 7.05
C PHE A 153 -6.83 1.61 8.31
N ALA A 154 -7.35 2.79 8.59
CA ALA A 154 -7.09 3.52 9.82
C ALA A 154 -8.24 3.32 10.82
N LEU A 155 -7.90 3.17 12.10
CA LEU A 155 -8.86 3.26 13.19
C LEU A 155 -9.30 4.72 13.33
N ALA A 156 -10.61 4.96 13.28
CA ALA A 156 -11.21 6.28 13.51
C ALA A 156 -11.33 6.55 15.02
N ARG A 157 -11.37 7.83 15.40
CA ARG A 157 -11.83 8.22 16.75
C ARG A 157 -13.31 7.85 16.87
N GLU A 158 -13.69 7.21 17.97
CA GLU A 158 -15.09 6.99 18.36
C GLU A 158 -15.86 8.31 18.45
#